data_AF-A0A701QPN8-F1
#
_entry.id   AF-A0A701QPN8-F1
#
_cell.length_a   1.000
_cell.length_b   1.000
_cell.length_c   1.000
_cell.angle_alpha   90.00
_cell.angle_beta   90.00
_cell.angle_gamma   90.00
#
_symmetry.space_group_name_H-M   'P 1'
#
loop_
_entity.id
_entity.type
_entity.pdbx_description
1 polymer ?
#
loop_
_entity_poly.entity_id
_entity_poly.type
_entity_poly.pdbx_seq_one_letter_code
_entity_poly.pdbx_strand_id
1 'polypeptide(L)'
;MGSNIIELAKLGHERAAELKASCGAVDVQSVAQLMQLIGDLATQLEVQFVRSTNMAVQLANAESKCGELVAENAGLKDAAEFATADDMWEELGGNVMRYQYQEWYADRLKSAMEIPATSASLAEFRAQGIESGIDMLIAIMNHQHTAVSQAIDILRI
;
A
#
# COMPACT_ATOMS: atom_id res chain seq x y z
N MET A 1 24.65 -75.05 21.33
CA MET A 1 23.80 -73.97 21.90
C MET A 1 24.57 -72.69 22.22
N GLY A 2 25.81 -72.74 22.73
CA GLY A 2 26.57 -71.52 23.07
C GLY A 2 26.91 -70.58 21.90
N SER A 3 27.13 -71.10 20.68
CA SER A 3 27.50 -70.27 19.51
C SER A 3 26.39 -69.31 19.06
N ASN A 4 25.12 -69.78 19.03
CA ASN A 4 23.99 -68.94 18.64
C ASN A 4 23.72 -67.79 19.61
N ILE A 5 23.94 -68.02 20.91
CA ILE A 5 23.73 -66.98 21.94
C ILE A 5 24.78 -65.87 21.79
N ILE A 6 26.03 -66.23 21.46
CA ILE A 6 27.11 -65.26 21.24
C ILE A 6 26.87 -64.44 19.97
N GLU A 7 26.41 -65.06 18.89
CA GLU A 7 26.07 -64.36 17.64
C GLU A 7 24.88 -63.41 17.82
N LEU A 8 23.83 -63.85 18.53
CA LEU A 8 22.69 -63.00 18.88
C LEU A 8 23.09 -61.80 19.72
N ALA A 9 24.01 -61.98 20.69
CA ALA A 9 24.52 -60.88 21.50
C ALA A 9 25.32 -59.86 20.67
N LYS A 10 26.16 -60.34 19.74
CA LYS A 10 26.90 -59.46 18.81
C LYS A 10 25.96 -58.65 17.92
N LEU A 11 24.97 -59.31 17.32
CA LEU A 11 23.97 -58.66 16.48
C LEU A 11 23.15 -57.63 17.27
N GLY A 12 22.83 -57.94 18.53
CA GLY A 12 22.16 -57.01 19.43
C GLY A 12 23.00 -55.77 19.74
N HIS A 13 24.30 -55.94 19.97
CA HIS A 13 25.23 -54.83 20.15
C HIS A 13 25.39 -53.97 18.89
N GLU A 14 25.49 -54.60 17.72
CA GLU A 14 25.54 -53.92 16.42
C GLU A 14 24.28 -53.09 16.18
N ARG A 15 23.09 -53.69 16.38
CA ARG A 15 21.82 -52.97 16.25
C ARG A 15 21.67 -51.85 17.27
N ALA A 16 22.13 -52.03 18.51
CA ALA A 16 22.11 -50.96 19.52
C ALA A 16 23.05 -49.80 19.15
N ALA A 17 24.21 -50.10 18.55
CA ALA A 17 25.14 -49.10 18.05
C ALA A 17 24.57 -48.35 16.84
N GLU A 18 23.94 -49.06 15.90
CA GLU A 18 23.23 -48.48 14.76
C GLU A 18 22.06 -47.59 15.22
N LEU A 19 21.23 -48.05 16.17
CA LEU A 19 20.12 -47.27 16.70
C LEU A 19 20.59 -46.00 17.44
N LYS A 20 21.72 -46.10 18.15
CA LYS A 20 22.35 -44.96 18.83
C LYS A 20 22.94 -43.97 17.83
N ALA A 21 23.52 -44.44 16.73
CA ALA A 21 24.00 -43.61 15.64
C ALA A 21 22.83 -42.95 14.88
N SER A 22 21.72 -43.67 14.66
CA SER A 22 20.53 -43.13 13.98
C SER A 22 19.76 -42.12 14.83
N CYS A 23 19.74 -42.30 16.17
CA CYS A 23 19.19 -41.30 17.09
C CYS A 23 20.08 -40.06 17.24
N GLY A 24 21.38 -40.18 16.94
CA GLY A 24 22.31 -39.04 16.84
C GLY A 24 22.26 -38.32 15.49
N ALA A 25 21.57 -38.88 14.49
CA ALA A 25 21.51 -38.33 13.13
C ALA A 25 20.51 -37.18 12.97
N VAL A 26 19.52 -37.08 13.88
CA VAL A 26 18.77 -35.83 14.05
C VAL A 26 19.62 -34.92 14.91
N ASP A 27 20.56 -34.26 14.24
CA ASP A 27 21.43 -33.28 14.87
C ASP A 27 20.56 -32.18 15.47
N VAL A 28 20.60 -31.99 16.78
CA VAL A 28 19.83 -30.96 17.50
C VAL A 28 20.10 -29.57 16.89
N GLN A 29 21.29 -29.35 16.34
CA GLN A 29 21.65 -28.13 15.63
C GLN A 29 20.88 -28.00 14.29
N SER A 30 20.69 -29.08 13.53
CA SER A 30 19.82 -29.09 12.34
C SER A 30 18.35 -28.79 12.66
N VAL A 31 17.83 -29.32 13.77
CA VAL A 31 16.46 -29.04 14.23
C VAL A 31 16.32 -27.58 14.68
N ALA A 32 17.32 -27.04 15.37
CA ALA A 32 17.35 -25.64 15.77
C ALA A 32 17.41 -24.70 14.56
N GLN A 33 18.22 -25.01 13.55
CA GLN A 33 18.27 -24.25 12.28
C GLN A 33 16.94 -24.27 11.54
N LEU A 34 16.27 -25.42 11.48
CA LEU A 34 14.94 -25.54 10.88
C LEU A 34 13.92 -24.69 11.64
N MET A 35 13.94 -24.73 12.97
CA MET A 35 13.04 -23.94 13.80
C MET A 35 13.26 -22.44 13.61
N GLN A 36 14.51 -22.00 13.48
CA GLN A 36 14.85 -20.62 13.16
C GLN A 36 14.32 -20.23 11.77
N LEU A 37 14.53 -21.06 10.74
CA LEU A 37 14.04 -20.80 9.39
C LEU A 37 12.50 -20.70 9.35
N ILE A 38 11.80 -21.56 10.07
CA ILE A 38 10.33 -21.52 10.19
C ILE A 38 9.89 -20.22 10.88
N GLY A 39 10.59 -19.78 11.92
CA GLY A 39 10.33 -18.51 12.59
C GLY A 39 10.53 -17.29 11.68
N ASP A 40 11.64 -17.27 10.94
CA ASP A 40 11.95 -16.21 9.98
C ASP A 40 10.88 -16.17 8.87
N LEU A 41 10.48 -17.34 8.35
CA LEU A 41 9.45 -17.45 7.32
C LEU A 41 8.08 -16.99 7.84
N ALA A 42 7.69 -17.37 9.06
CA ALA A 42 6.46 -16.92 9.69
C ALA A 42 6.43 -15.38 9.80
N THR A 43 7.52 -14.80 10.29
CA THR A 43 7.68 -13.34 10.41
C THR A 43 7.59 -12.66 9.03
N GLN A 44 8.22 -13.24 7.99
CA GLN A 44 8.12 -12.73 6.63
C GLN A 44 6.69 -12.79 6.07
N LEU A 45 5.95 -13.87 6.34
CA LEU A 45 4.54 -13.98 5.95
C LEU A 45 3.68 -12.91 6.64
N GLU A 46 3.91 -12.65 7.93
CA GLU A 46 3.19 -11.58 8.65
C GLU A 46 3.45 -10.21 8.04
N VAL A 47 4.72 -9.89 7.74
CA VAL A 47 5.09 -8.63 7.06
C VAL A 47 4.42 -8.52 5.70
N GLN A 48 4.40 -9.60 4.90
CA GLN A 48 3.74 -9.62 3.60
C GLN A 48 2.22 -9.48 3.70
N PHE A 49 1.61 -10.09 4.72
CA PHE A 49 0.18 -9.96 4.98
C PHE A 49 -0.19 -8.52 5.32
N VAL A 50 0.55 -7.88 6.21
CA VAL A 50 0.35 -6.45 6.55
C VAL A 50 0.56 -5.58 5.32
N ARG A 51 1.62 -5.81 4.54
CA ARG A 51 1.89 -5.05 3.31
C ARG A 51 0.76 -5.20 2.29
N SER A 52 0.28 -6.42 2.07
CA SER A 52 -0.83 -6.70 1.15
C SER A 52 -2.12 -6.02 1.60
N THR A 53 -2.41 -6.06 2.89
CA THR A 53 -3.58 -5.40 3.49
C THR A 53 -3.50 -3.88 3.30
N ASN A 54 -2.34 -3.27 3.58
CA ASN A 54 -2.12 -1.84 3.38
C ASN A 54 -2.27 -1.44 1.90
N MET A 55 -1.75 -2.24 0.97
CA MET A 55 -1.92 -1.99 -0.47
C MET A 55 -3.39 -2.07 -0.90
N ALA A 56 -4.17 -3.02 -0.36
CA ALA A 56 -5.60 -3.13 -0.64
C ALA A 56 -6.37 -1.90 -0.15
N VAL A 57 -6.05 -1.39 1.04
CA VAL A 57 -6.64 -0.15 1.56
C VAL A 57 -6.28 1.06 0.70
N GLN A 58 -5.01 1.18 0.29
CA GLN A 58 -4.57 2.27 -0.59
C GLN A 58 -5.28 2.22 -1.94
N LEU A 59 -5.47 1.02 -2.52
CA LEU A 59 -6.18 0.84 -3.77
C LEU A 59 -7.64 1.26 -3.64
N ALA A 60 -8.35 0.81 -2.61
CA ALA A 60 -9.74 1.18 -2.37
C ALA A 60 -9.91 2.71 -2.19
N ASN A 61 -8.98 3.36 -1.47
CA ASN A 61 -8.98 4.81 -1.31
C ASN A 61 -8.74 5.53 -2.65
N ALA A 62 -7.83 5.03 -3.48
CA ALA A 62 -7.56 5.59 -4.81
C ALA A 62 -8.75 5.42 -5.76
N GLU A 63 -9.41 4.27 -5.74
CA GLU A 63 -10.63 4.00 -6.51
C GLU A 63 -11.77 4.92 -6.09
N SER A 64 -11.98 5.14 -4.79
CA SER A 64 -12.99 6.09 -4.28
C SER A 64 -12.74 7.50 -4.79
N LYS A 65 -11.51 8.00 -4.67
CA LYS A 65 -11.13 9.34 -5.16
C LYS A 65 -11.29 9.48 -6.67
N CYS A 66 -10.92 8.44 -7.42
CA CYS A 66 -11.13 8.41 -8.87
C CYS A 66 -12.62 8.49 -9.22
N GLY A 67 -13.48 7.79 -8.48
CA GLY A 67 -14.93 7.88 -8.63
C GLY A 67 -15.47 9.29 -8.42
N GLU A 68 -15.00 9.98 -7.37
CA GLU A 68 -15.37 11.38 -7.09
C GLU A 68 -14.92 12.33 -8.22
N LEU A 69 -13.67 12.19 -8.69
CA LEU A 69 -13.14 12.99 -9.80
C LEU A 69 -13.87 12.71 -11.12
N VAL A 70 -14.29 11.47 -11.38
CA VAL A 70 -15.09 11.12 -12.56
C VAL A 70 -16.47 11.78 -12.49
N ALA A 71 -17.12 11.76 -11.32
CA ALA A 71 -18.41 12.42 -11.13
C ALA A 71 -18.31 13.93 -11.32
N GLU A 72 -17.26 14.56 -10.77
CA GLU A 72 -16.99 15.98 -10.95
C GLU A 72 -16.71 16.34 -12.41
N ASN A 73 -15.89 15.55 -13.12
CA ASN A 73 -15.63 15.74 -14.55
C ASN A 73 -16.88 15.58 -15.42
N ALA A 74 -17.77 14.64 -15.07
CA ALA A 74 -19.05 14.51 -15.76
C ALA A 74 -19.90 15.77 -15.56
N GLY A 75 -19.97 16.31 -14.34
CA GLY A 75 -20.66 17.57 -14.05
C GLY A 75 -20.08 18.77 -14.82
N LEU A 76 -18.76 18.88 -14.90
CA LEU A 76 -18.08 19.90 -15.70
C LEU A 76 -18.38 19.77 -17.18
N LYS A 77 -18.37 18.54 -17.71
CA LYS A 77 -18.68 18.26 -19.12
C LYS A 77 -20.12 18.65 -19.45
N ASP A 78 -21.08 18.24 -18.63
CA ASP A 78 -22.48 18.62 -18.77
C ASP A 78 -22.67 20.14 -18.77
N ALA A 79 -21.97 20.83 -17.86
CA ALA A 79 -22.02 22.28 -17.75
C ALA A 79 -21.40 22.98 -18.98
N ALA A 80 -20.31 22.43 -19.52
CA ALA A 80 -19.68 22.95 -20.73
C ALA A 80 -20.57 22.76 -21.97
N GLU A 81 -21.11 21.55 -22.18
CA GLU A 81 -22.02 21.25 -23.30
C GLU A 81 -23.25 22.17 -23.26
N PHE A 82 -23.82 22.37 -22.07
CA PHE A 82 -24.95 23.26 -21.88
C PHE A 82 -24.62 24.73 -22.15
N ALA A 83 -23.44 25.23 -21.74
CA ALA A 83 -23.03 26.61 -21.99
C ALA A 83 -22.80 26.92 -23.49
N THR A 84 -22.46 25.91 -24.27
CA THR A 84 -22.16 26.04 -25.72
C THR A 84 -23.33 25.65 -26.63
N ALA A 85 -24.49 25.29 -26.09
CA ALA A 85 -25.63 24.88 -26.91
C ALA A 85 -26.20 26.04 -27.75
N ASP A 86 -26.56 25.75 -29.00
CA ASP A 86 -26.94 26.76 -30.01
C ASP A 86 -28.24 27.51 -29.65
N ASP A 87 -29.16 26.86 -28.94
CA ASP A 87 -30.44 27.41 -28.50
C ASP A 87 -30.33 28.35 -27.28
N MET A 88 -29.14 28.43 -26.68
CA MET A 88 -28.88 29.26 -25.50
C MET A 88 -28.65 30.74 -25.83
N TRP A 89 -28.47 31.04 -27.12
CA TRP A 89 -28.08 32.35 -27.61
C TRP A 89 -29.10 32.87 -28.62
N GLU A 90 -29.67 34.04 -28.35
CA GLU A 90 -30.51 34.78 -29.29
C GLU A 90 -29.65 35.79 -30.05
N GLU A 91 -29.65 35.73 -31.38
CA GLU A 91 -28.92 36.68 -32.22
C GLU A 91 -29.71 38.00 -32.35
N LEU A 92 -29.16 39.08 -31.81
CA LEU A 92 -29.77 40.42 -31.85
C LEU A 92 -29.28 41.25 -33.05
N GLY A 93 -28.43 40.68 -33.89
CA GLY A 93 -27.77 41.33 -35.03
C GLY A 93 -26.46 42.04 -34.64
N GLY A 94 -25.58 42.25 -35.63
CA GLY A 94 -24.31 42.97 -35.44
C GLY A 94 -23.30 42.26 -34.53
N ASN A 95 -23.26 40.93 -34.52
CA ASN A 95 -22.49 40.09 -33.58
C ASN A 95 -22.88 40.26 -32.10
N VAL A 96 -24.07 40.77 -31.81
CA VAL A 96 -24.59 40.85 -30.45
C VAL A 96 -25.46 39.63 -30.18
N MET A 97 -25.07 38.82 -29.19
CA MET A 97 -25.83 37.66 -28.73
C MET A 97 -26.40 37.93 -27.34
N ARG A 98 -27.64 37.51 -27.08
CA ARG A 98 -28.26 37.54 -25.75
C ARG A 98 -28.42 36.12 -25.23
N TYR A 99 -27.99 35.92 -23.99
CA TYR A 99 -28.16 34.65 -23.30
C TYR A 99 -29.59 34.49 -22.76
N GLN A 100 -30.30 33.42 -23.14
CA GLN A 100 -31.75 33.32 -22.93
C GLN A 100 -32.19 32.87 -21.53
N TYR A 101 -31.37 32.12 -20.78
CA TYR A 101 -31.80 31.45 -19.54
C TYR A 101 -30.95 31.82 -18.31
N GLN A 102 -30.93 33.10 -17.92
CA GLN A 102 -29.95 33.64 -16.97
C GLN A 102 -30.00 33.06 -15.53
N GLU A 103 -31.17 32.70 -15.00
CA GLU A 103 -31.30 32.32 -13.57
C GLU A 103 -30.90 30.87 -13.30
N TRP A 104 -31.48 29.89 -14.00
CA TRP A 104 -31.15 28.46 -13.83
C TRP A 104 -29.72 28.12 -14.30
N TYR A 105 -29.21 28.87 -15.28
CA TYR A 105 -27.84 28.78 -15.80
C TYR A 105 -26.77 29.09 -14.76
N ALA A 106 -26.99 30.16 -13.97
CA ALA A 106 -26.02 30.61 -12.98
C ALA A 106 -25.79 29.54 -11.91
N ASP A 107 -26.84 28.84 -11.49
CA ASP A 107 -26.76 27.85 -10.42
C ASP A 107 -26.06 26.57 -10.88
N ARG A 108 -26.36 26.08 -12.10
CA ARG A 108 -25.71 24.88 -12.65
C ARG A 108 -24.21 25.09 -12.91
N LEU A 109 -23.83 26.25 -13.45
CA LEU A 109 -22.42 26.58 -13.65
C LEU A 109 -21.69 26.82 -12.33
N LYS A 110 -22.29 27.56 -11.39
CA LYS A 110 -21.68 27.79 -10.07
C LYS A 110 -21.43 26.47 -9.36
N SER A 111 -22.40 25.55 -9.37
CA SER A 111 -22.25 24.24 -8.75
C SER A 111 -21.14 23.42 -9.41
N ALA A 112 -21.03 23.43 -10.74
CA ALA A 112 -19.96 22.73 -11.44
C ALA A 112 -18.56 23.32 -11.15
N MET A 113 -18.47 24.63 -10.89
CA MET A 113 -17.20 25.33 -10.62
C MET A 113 -16.65 25.10 -9.21
N GLU A 114 -17.39 24.50 -8.27
CA GLU A 114 -16.90 24.28 -6.90
C GLU A 114 -15.77 23.24 -6.83
N ILE A 115 -15.73 22.29 -7.77
CA ILE A 115 -14.69 21.25 -7.95
C ILE A 115 -14.01 20.74 -6.64
N PRO A 116 -14.80 20.26 -5.65
CA PRO A 116 -14.28 19.90 -4.33
C PRO A 116 -13.35 18.69 -4.35
N ALA A 117 -13.59 17.69 -5.22
CA ALA A 117 -12.75 16.49 -5.32
C ALA A 117 -11.38 16.84 -5.92
N THR A 118 -11.34 17.72 -6.92
CA THR A 118 -10.07 18.26 -7.45
C THR A 118 -9.33 19.05 -6.38
N SER A 119 -10.03 19.91 -5.63
CA SER A 119 -9.44 20.71 -4.56
C SER A 119 -8.84 19.85 -3.44
N ALA A 120 -9.56 18.81 -3.01
CA ALA A 120 -9.09 17.84 -2.03
C ALA A 120 -7.86 17.07 -2.52
N SER A 121 -7.89 16.60 -3.78
CA SER A 121 -6.77 15.87 -4.39
C SER A 121 -5.50 16.74 -4.48
N LEU A 122 -5.64 18.03 -4.84
CA LEU A 122 -4.51 18.96 -4.87
C LEU A 122 -3.93 19.22 -3.48
N ALA A 123 -4.78 19.34 -2.45
CA ALA A 123 -4.34 19.50 -1.08
C ALA A 123 -3.57 18.25 -0.59
N GLU A 124 -4.06 17.07 -0.93
CA GLU A 124 -3.40 15.81 -0.61
C GLU A 124 -2.04 15.67 -1.32
N PHE A 125 -1.94 15.96 -2.62
CA PHE A 125 -0.66 15.91 -3.33
C PHE A 125 0.38 16.86 -2.73
N ARG A 126 -0.04 18.04 -2.27
CA ARG A 126 0.85 18.95 -1.53
C ARG A 126 1.31 18.34 -0.21
N ALA A 127 0.41 17.72 0.55
CA ALA A 127 0.75 17.06 1.81
C ALA A 127 1.72 15.89 1.59
N GLN A 128 1.45 15.03 0.62
CA GLN A 128 2.33 13.91 0.23
C GLN A 128 3.71 14.40 -0.27
N GLY A 129 3.74 15.50 -1.03
CA GLY A 129 5.00 16.11 -1.47
C GLY A 129 5.85 16.63 -0.30
N ILE A 130 5.22 17.23 0.71
CA ILE A 130 5.89 17.66 1.94
C ILE A 130 6.41 16.45 2.71
N GLU A 131 5.60 15.41 2.88
CA GLU A 131 5.98 14.18 3.57
C GLU A 131 7.17 13.49 2.89
N SER A 132 7.12 13.31 1.57
CA SER A 132 8.22 12.74 0.79
C SER A 132 9.51 13.58 0.89
N GLY A 133 9.40 14.92 0.95
CA GLY A 133 10.54 15.80 1.15
C GLY A 133 11.17 15.63 2.52
N ILE A 134 10.35 15.52 3.57
CA ILE A 134 10.81 15.26 4.95
C ILE A 134 11.51 13.91 5.03
N ASP A 135 10.92 12.86 4.48
CA ASP A 135 11.50 11.51 4.50
C ASP A 135 12.83 11.46 3.76
N MET A 136 12.96 12.17 2.64
CA MET A 136 14.23 12.30 1.92
C MET A 136 15.28 13.03 2.77
N LEU A 137 14.91 14.10 3.46
CA LEU A 137 15.83 14.80 4.38
C LEU A 137 16.27 13.90 5.53
N ILE A 138 15.35 13.14 6.13
CA ILE A 138 15.68 12.16 7.17
C ILE A 138 16.66 11.12 6.63
N ALA A 139 16.41 10.57 5.44
CA ALA A 139 17.32 9.59 4.83
C ALA A 139 18.73 10.16 4.61
N ILE A 140 18.84 11.41 4.13
CA ILE A 140 20.12 12.10 3.95
C ILE A 140 20.80 12.34 5.30
N MET A 141 20.06 12.82 6.31
CA MET A 141 20.58 13.06 7.65
C MET A 141 21.04 11.77 8.34
N ASN A 142 20.30 10.67 8.19
CA ASN A 142 20.66 9.39 8.77
C ASN A 142 21.94 8.82 8.15
N HIS A 143 22.18 9.10 6.87
CA HIS A 143 23.43 8.75 6.19
C HIS A 143 24.62 9.62 6.63
N GLN A 144 24.40 10.89 7.00
CA GLN A 144 25.49 11.83 7.35
C GLN A 144 25.73 12.00 8.87
N HIS A 145 24.70 11.85 9.70
CA HIS A 145 24.72 12.14 11.14
C HIS A 145 23.75 11.22 11.91
N THR A 146 24.19 10.00 12.25
CA THR A 146 23.39 8.96 12.94
C THR A 146 22.78 9.42 14.27
N ALA A 147 23.42 10.36 14.98
CA ALA A 147 22.93 10.92 16.25
C ALA A 147 21.67 11.80 16.09
N VAL A 148 21.44 12.38 14.91
CA VAL A 148 20.26 13.22 14.63
C VAL A 148 19.01 12.35 14.40
N SER A 149 19.17 11.15 13.82
CA SER A 149 18.09 10.15 13.68
C SER A 149 17.45 9.83 15.02
N GLN A 150 18.28 9.53 16.03
CA GLN A 150 17.82 9.17 17.37
C GLN A 150 17.08 10.32 18.06
N ALA A 151 17.51 11.57 17.82
CA ALA A 151 16.83 12.74 18.37
C ALA A 151 15.47 13.03 17.70
N ILE A 152 15.35 12.81 16.39
CA ILE A 152 14.09 12.99 15.65
C ILE A 152 13.08 11.90 16.03
N ASP A 153 13.51 10.65 16.19
CA ASP A 153 12.63 9.55 16.64
C ASP A 153 12.11 9.78 18.06
N ILE A 154 12.91 10.39 18.95
CA ILE A 154 12.47 10.79 20.30
C ILE A 154 11.46 11.94 20.27
N LEU A 155 11.57 12.85 19.30
CA LEU A 155 10.68 14.02 19.14
C LEU A 155 9.38 13.71 18.37
N ARG A 156 9.25 12.53 17.77
CA ARG A 156 8.05 12.05 17.07
C ARG A 156 7.02 11.36 17.99
N ILE A 157 7.25 11.33 19.31
CA ILE A 157 6.26 10.96 20.35
C ILE A 157 5.45 12.19 20.76
#